data_AF-A0A9P4H8P6-F1
#
_entry.id   AF-A0A9P4H8P6-F1
#
_cell.length_a   1.000
_cell.length_b   1.000
_cell.length_c   1.000
_cell.angle_alpha   90.00
_cell.angle_beta   90.00
_cell.angle_gamma   90.00
#
_symmetry.space_group_name_H-M   'P 1'
#
loop_
_entity.id
_entity.type
_entity.pdbx_description
1 polymer ?
#
loop_
_entity_poly.entity_id
_entity_poly.type
_entity_poly.pdbx_seq_one_letter_code
_entity_poly.pdbx_strand_id
1 'polypeptide(L)'
;MSFFVLNLIVAFTSFVSSHTWVEQIYVLDGASPVGNPGYPRGNVLRTPTFRDDDMTYRLPPGSRSLNELWDTDRVCKDSQLMPNQTIGSPSLTARAGDSLLLMYQENGHVTKLDQDPGHSASGSVRVIGTLRPSPADSLQAMSSVSSSNKVYELLFEGNFDDGICYQDNGSLIAQKRKSVALHRPRLASEGPDVWCGTQITLPANLQPSTVFTLYWIWNFDGREFIERYTTCLDIFIM
;
A
#
# COMPACT_ATOMS: atom_id res chain seq x y z
N MET A 1 49.89 -0.33 35.57
CA MET A 1 48.47 0.02 35.75
C MET A 1 47.81 -0.09 34.38
N SER A 2 46.94 -1.08 34.21
CA SER A 2 46.33 -1.41 32.92
C SER A 2 45.17 -0.45 32.63
N PHE A 3 45.19 0.24 31.50
CA PHE A 3 44.09 1.08 31.04
C PHE A 3 43.05 0.19 30.35
N PHE A 4 41.87 0.05 30.96
CA PHE A 4 40.70 -0.53 30.30
C PHE A 4 40.11 0.51 29.35
N VAL A 5 40.23 0.28 28.04
CA VAL A 5 39.53 1.05 27.01
C VAL A 5 38.11 0.47 26.90
N LEU A 6 37.12 1.21 27.40
CA LEU A 6 35.71 0.89 27.24
C LEU A 6 35.31 1.17 25.78
N ASN A 7 35.21 0.12 24.96
CA ASN A 7 34.66 0.22 23.62
C ASN A 7 33.14 0.41 23.72
N LEU A 8 32.68 1.64 23.53
CA LEU A 8 31.26 1.96 23.39
C LEU A 8 30.79 1.51 22.00
N ILE A 9 30.20 0.31 21.92
CA ILE A 9 29.49 -0.13 20.71
C ILE A 9 28.19 0.69 20.63
N VAL A 10 28.17 1.70 19.76
CA VAL A 10 26.94 2.41 19.39
C VAL A 10 26.17 1.48 18.45
N ALA A 11 25.18 0.77 18.98
CA ALA A 11 24.22 0.06 18.17
C ALA A 11 23.35 1.09 17.43
N PHE A 12 23.56 1.25 16.12
CA PHE A 12 22.65 1.98 15.27
C PHE A 12 21.34 1.18 15.18
N THR A 13 20.35 1.54 16.00
CA THR A 13 18.98 1.08 15.79
C THR A 13 18.48 1.76 14.52
N SER A 14 18.45 1.03 13.42
CA SER A 14 17.77 1.48 12.20
C SER A 14 16.28 1.50 12.53
N PHE A 15 15.74 2.67 12.84
CA PHE A 15 14.30 2.84 12.91
C PHE A 15 13.75 2.53 11.52
N VAL A 16 12.98 1.44 11.39
CA VAL A 16 12.21 1.20 10.17
C VAL A 16 11.15 2.28 10.15
N SER A 17 11.29 3.25 9.24
CA SER A 17 10.24 4.24 9.02
C SER A 17 9.06 3.50 8.41
N SER A 18 7.94 3.41 9.12
CA SER A 18 6.72 2.85 8.57
C SER A 18 6.25 3.65 7.36
N HIS A 19 6.21 3.04 6.18
CA HIS A 19 5.60 3.62 4.99
C HIS A 19 5.42 2.56 3.92
N THR A 20 4.26 2.61 3.27
CA THR A 20 4.03 1.96 1.97
C THR A 20 2.82 2.57 1.30
N TRP A 21 2.66 2.29 0.02
CA TRP A 21 1.56 2.70 -0.84
C TRP A 21 1.46 1.70 -1.99
N VAL A 22 0.34 1.73 -2.71
CA VAL A 22 0.21 0.96 -3.96
C VAL A 22 1.18 1.53 -4.99
N GLU A 23 2.19 0.76 -5.39
CA GLU A 23 3.18 1.17 -6.39
C GLU A 23 2.62 1.05 -7.81
N GLN A 24 1.95 -0.07 -8.07
CA GLN A 24 1.43 -0.43 -9.37
C GLN A 24 0.15 -1.26 -9.20
N ILE A 25 -0.71 -1.18 -10.21
CA ILE A 25 -1.86 -2.07 -10.33
C ILE A 25 -1.88 -2.72 -11.72
N TYR A 26 -2.26 -3.99 -11.79
CA TYR A 26 -2.38 -4.75 -13.03
C TYR A 26 -3.74 -5.43 -13.15
N VAL A 27 -4.19 -5.66 -14.38
CA VAL A 27 -5.21 -6.67 -14.67
C VAL A 27 -4.55 -8.05 -14.57
N LEU A 28 -5.28 -9.03 -14.05
CA LEU A 28 -4.86 -10.42 -13.95
C LEU A 28 -5.51 -11.28 -15.04
N ASP A 29 -4.70 -12.14 -15.66
CA ASP A 29 -5.15 -13.33 -16.39
C ASP A 29 -4.75 -14.58 -15.58
N GLY A 30 -5.74 -15.17 -14.90
CA GLY A 30 -5.49 -16.13 -13.83
C GLY A 30 -4.69 -15.48 -12.68
N ALA A 31 -3.46 -15.95 -12.46
CA ALA A 31 -2.55 -15.38 -11.46
C ALA A 31 -1.48 -14.43 -12.07
N SER A 32 -1.47 -14.28 -13.40
CA SER A 32 -0.43 -13.52 -14.09
C SER A 32 -0.86 -12.07 -14.31
N PRO A 33 -0.04 -11.07 -13.91
CA PRO A 33 -0.24 -9.68 -14.31
C PRO A 33 -0.06 -9.54 -15.83
N VAL A 34 -1.01 -8.87 -16.49
CA VAL A 34 -1.01 -8.68 -17.95
C VAL A 34 -1.19 -7.21 -18.34
N GLY A 35 -0.72 -6.86 -19.54
CA GLY A 35 -0.83 -5.51 -20.08
C GLY A 35 0.09 -4.49 -19.41
N ASN A 36 -0.22 -3.21 -19.59
CA ASN A 36 0.51 -2.12 -18.94
C ASN A 36 -0.05 -1.87 -17.53
N PRO A 37 0.82 -1.54 -16.55
CA PRO A 37 0.37 -1.15 -15.22
C PRO A 37 -0.42 0.16 -15.23
N GLY A 38 -1.29 0.31 -14.25
CA GLY A 38 -1.75 1.59 -13.76
C GLY A 38 -1.02 2.03 -12.51
N TYR A 39 -1.18 3.31 -12.16
CA TYR A 39 -0.48 3.95 -11.06
C TYR A 39 -1.43 4.82 -10.20
N PRO A 40 -1.05 5.11 -8.95
CA PRO A 40 -1.79 6.07 -8.13
C PRO A 40 -1.85 7.47 -8.73
N ARG A 41 -2.82 8.25 -8.26
CA ARG A 41 -2.87 9.68 -8.54
C ARG A 41 -1.55 10.33 -8.09
N GLY A 42 -1.02 11.24 -8.91
CA GLY A 42 0.19 11.99 -8.59
C GLY A 42 1.43 11.11 -8.36
N ASN A 43 1.48 9.90 -8.95
CA ASN A 43 2.61 9.00 -8.79
C ASN A 43 3.94 9.69 -9.08
N VAL A 44 4.90 9.60 -8.16
CA VAL A 44 6.25 10.11 -8.36
C VAL A 44 7.13 8.97 -8.84
N LEU A 45 7.67 9.11 -10.04
CA LEU A 45 8.51 8.09 -10.66
C LEU A 45 9.77 7.83 -9.82
N ARG A 46 10.13 6.56 -9.67
CA ARG A 46 11.36 6.11 -9.00
C ARG A 46 12.60 6.44 -9.84
N THR A 47 12.99 7.72 -9.86
CA THR A 47 14.23 8.25 -10.41
C THR A 47 15.25 8.47 -9.27
N PRO A 48 16.53 8.79 -9.56
CA PRO A 48 17.50 9.09 -8.50
C PRO A 48 17.13 10.25 -7.56
N THR A 49 16.14 11.07 -7.92
CA THR A 49 15.63 12.17 -7.08
C THR A 49 14.36 11.80 -6.29
N PHE A 50 13.88 10.57 -6.41
CA PHE A 50 12.69 10.07 -5.73
C PHE A 50 12.87 10.08 -4.20
N ARG A 51 11.81 10.44 -3.48
CA ARG A 51 11.74 10.39 -2.02
C ARG A 51 10.47 9.69 -1.59
N ASP A 52 10.57 8.78 -0.63
CA ASP A 52 9.40 8.05 -0.11
C ASP A 52 8.32 8.99 0.44
N ASP A 53 8.72 10.13 1.03
CA ASP A 53 7.80 11.17 1.54
C ASP A 53 6.86 11.73 0.46
N ASP A 54 7.29 11.70 -0.81
CA ASP A 54 6.49 12.26 -1.90
C ASP A 54 5.24 11.41 -2.17
N MET A 55 5.27 10.12 -1.81
CA MET A 55 4.16 9.18 -1.96
C MET A 55 3.51 8.80 -0.63
N THR A 56 4.28 8.80 0.46
CA THR A 56 3.80 8.39 1.78
C THR A 56 2.66 9.28 2.26
N TYR A 57 1.56 8.65 2.69
CA TYR A 57 0.49 9.34 3.41
C TYR A 57 0.12 8.58 4.67
N ARG A 58 0.67 9.04 5.79
CA ARG A 58 0.45 8.47 7.12
C ARG A 58 -0.64 9.21 7.88
N LEU A 59 -1.55 8.46 8.50
CA LEU A 59 -2.63 8.96 9.34
C LEU A 59 -2.63 8.24 10.70
N PRO A 60 -2.71 8.96 11.84
CA PRO A 60 -2.56 10.41 11.91
C PRO A 60 -1.15 10.87 11.44
N PRO A 61 -1.00 12.10 10.94
CA PRO A 61 0.31 12.62 10.56
C PRO A 61 1.28 12.55 11.75
N GLY A 62 2.53 12.14 11.51
CA GLY A 62 3.53 11.98 12.58
C GLY A 62 3.86 13.27 13.34
N SER A 63 3.56 14.43 12.75
CA SER A 63 3.70 15.75 13.38
C SER A 63 2.52 16.13 14.30
N ARG A 64 1.46 15.33 14.35
CA ARG A 64 0.31 15.60 15.22
C ARG A 64 0.68 15.33 16.69
N SER A 65 0.29 16.24 17.58
CA SER A 65 0.58 16.15 19.02
C SER A 65 -0.12 14.98 19.72
N LEU A 66 -1.32 14.61 19.25
CA LEU A 66 -2.09 13.47 19.74
C LEU A 66 -2.14 12.39 18.65
N ASN A 67 -1.88 11.14 19.05
CA ASN A 67 -2.01 9.99 18.17
C ASN A 67 -3.47 9.54 18.10
N GLU A 68 -4.29 10.31 17.38
CA GLU A 68 -5.71 10.04 17.18
C GLU A 68 -6.13 10.41 15.76
N LEU A 69 -7.12 9.68 15.23
CA LEU A 69 -7.76 10.03 13.96
C LEU A 69 -8.81 11.11 14.20
N TRP A 70 -8.82 12.12 13.33
CA TRP A 70 -9.85 13.15 13.29
C TRP A 70 -10.85 12.85 12.19
N ASP A 71 -12.10 13.25 12.37
CA ASP A 71 -13.16 13.10 11.35
C ASP A 71 -12.80 13.84 10.04
N THR A 72 -11.92 14.83 10.13
CA THR A 72 -11.40 15.61 8.99
C THR A 72 -10.20 14.97 8.30
N ASP A 73 -9.67 13.86 8.81
CA ASP A 73 -8.57 13.13 8.15
C ASP A 73 -9.08 12.52 6.85
N ARG A 74 -8.66 13.14 5.74
CA ARG A 74 -9.04 12.70 4.39
C ARG A 74 -8.40 11.35 4.09
N VAL A 75 -9.09 10.51 3.34
CA VAL A 75 -8.53 9.21 2.92
C VAL A 75 -7.47 9.38 1.83
N CYS A 76 -7.51 10.46 1.06
CA CYS A 76 -6.51 10.73 0.02
C CYS A 76 -5.51 11.79 0.48
N LYS A 77 -4.22 11.56 0.13
CA LYS A 77 -3.16 12.56 0.24
C LYS A 77 -3.54 13.83 -0.53
N ASP A 78 -3.02 14.98 -0.15
CA ASP A 78 -3.29 16.25 -0.85
C ASP A 78 -2.98 16.19 -2.36
N SER A 79 -1.91 15.48 -2.75
CA SER A 79 -1.54 15.25 -4.16
C SER A 79 -2.44 14.23 -4.89
N GLN A 80 -3.38 13.60 -4.17
CA GLN A 80 -4.26 12.52 -4.63
C GLN A 80 -5.76 12.83 -4.48
N LEU A 81 -6.12 14.05 -4.05
CA LEU A 81 -7.52 14.44 -3.83
C LEU A 81 -8.37 14.38 -5.11
N MET A 82 -7.76 14.65 -6.25
CA MET A 82 -8.39 14.67 -7.57
C MET A 82 -7.56 13.85 -8.56
N PRO A 83 -8.17 13.35 -9.67
CA PRO A 83 -7.42 12.73 -10.76
C PRO A 83 -6.31 13.65 -11.25
N ASN A 84 -5.06 13.20 -11.11
CA ASN A 84 -3.86 13.95 -11.46
C ASN A 84 -2.75 12.98 -11.87
N GLN A 85 -2.93 12.28 -12.98
CA GLN A 85 -1.99 11.24 -13.41
C GLN A 85 -0.68 11.85 -13.91
N THR A 86 0.44 11.33 -13.42
CA THR A 86 1.77 11.76 -13.85
C THR A 86 2.06 11.24 -15.26
N ILE A 87 2.72 12.05 -16.09
CA ILE A 87 3.13 11.63 -17.43
C ILE A 87 4.03 10.38 -17.32
N GLY A 88 3.67 9.31 -18.03
CA GLY A 88 4.36 8.01 -17.94
C GLY A 88 3.86 7.09 -16.81
N SER A 89 2.90 7.54 -16.00
CA SER A 89 2.21 6.76 -14.98
C SER A 89 0.70 6.93 -15.10
N PRO A 90 0.07 6.33 -16.13
CA PRO A 90 -1.37 6.45 -16.33
C PRO A 90 -2.17 5.69 -15.27
N SER A 91 -3.45 6.01 -15.15
CA SER A 91 -4.43 5.14 -14.49
C SER A 91 -4.56 3.79 -15.23
N LEU A 92 -4.93 2.74 -14.52
CA LEU A 92 -5.18 1.44 -15.16
C LEU A 92 -6.40 1.52 -16.07
N THR A 93 -6.38 0.78 -17.18
CA THR A 93 -7.58 0.50 -17.98
C THR A 93 -7.98 -0.96 -17.78
N ALA A 94 -9.24 -1.21 -17.43
CA ALA A 94 -9.78 -2.54 -17.16
C ALA A 94 -11.25 -2.63 -17.56
N ARG A 95 -11.82 -3.83 -17.59
CA ARG A 95 -13.25 -4.07 -17.82
C ARG A 95 -13.98 -4.35 -16.51
N ALA A 96 -15.29 -4.13 -16.52
CA ALA A 96 -16.15 -4.59 -15.43
C ALA A 96 -15.97 -6.11 -15.21
N GLY A 97 -15.83 -6.52 -13.96
CA GLY A 97 -15.59 -7.94 -13.60
C GLY A 97 -14.13 -8.40 -13.68
N ASP A 98 -13.20 -7.59 -14.19
CA ASP A 98 -11.79 -7.97 -14.21
C ASP A 98 -11.23 -8.18 -12.80
N SER A 99 -10.34 -9.16 -12.65
CA SER A 99 -9.53 -9.30 -11.45
C SER A 99 -8.29 -8.43 -11.55
N LEU A 100 -7.99 -7.68 -10.49
CA LEU A 100 -6.86 -6.75 -10.43
C LEU A 100 -5.91 -7.16 -9.32
N LEU A 101 -4.62 -6.86 -9.50
CA LEU A 101 -3.58 -7.01 -8.49
C LEU A 101 -3.02 -5.63 -8.12
N LEU A 102 -3.26 -5.18 -6.89
CA LEU A 102 -2.67 -3.98 -6.32
C LEU A 102 -1.36 -4.39 -5.64
N MET A 103 -0.23 -3.85 -6.10
CA MET A 103 1.10 -4.24 -5.64
C MET A 103 1.74 -3.12 -4.83
N TYR A 104 2.37 -3.47 -3.71
CA TYR A 104 3.02 -2.54 -2.78
C TYR A 104 4.27 -3.15 -2.15
N GLN A 105 5.23 -2.31 -1.79
CA GLN A 105 6.46 -2.76 -1.15
C GLN A 105 6.25 -2.98 0.35
N GLU A 106 6.83 -4.05 0.88
CA GLU A 106 6.69 -4.34 2.30
C GLU A 106 7.60 -3.48 3.19
N ASN A 107 8.69 -2.94 2.65
CA ASN A 107 9.58 -1.98 3.32
C ASN A 107 10.06 -2.38 4.73
N GLY A 108 10.14 -3.67 5.02
CA GLY A 108 10.53 -4.25 6.31
C GLY A 108 9.36 -4.63 7.22
N HIS A 109 8.14 -4.22 6.89
CA HIS A 109 6.92 -4.47 7.69
C HIS A 109 6.43 -5.91 7.65
N VAL A 110 7.05 -6.74 6.82
CA VAL A 110 6.82 -8.18 6.76
C VAL A 110 8.09 -8.94 7.17
N THR A 111 9.23 -8.63 6.56
CA THR A 111 10.43 -9.45 6.75
C THR A 111 11.29 -9.03 7.94
N LYS A 112 11.08 -7.83 8.49
CA LYS A 112 11.76 -7.27 9.68
C LYS A 112 10.77 -6.85 10.76
N LEU A 113 9.58 -7.44 10.79
CA LEU A 113 8.54 -7.09 11.76
C LEU A 113 9.02 -7.27 13.23
N ASP A 114 9.93 -8.20 13.48
CA ASP A 114 10.56 -8.42 14.79
C ASP A 114 11.44 -7.24 15.25
N GLN A 115 11.83 -6.36 14.33
CA GLN A 115 12.64 -5.17 14.57
C GLN A 115 11.80 -3.89 14.67
N ASP A 116 10.48 -3.99 14.55
CA ASP A 116 9.56 -2.86 14.61
C ASP A 116 8.92 -2.75 16.01
N PRO A 117 9.38 -1.81 16.87
CA PRO A 117 8.88 -1.70 18.23
C PRO A 117 7.42 -1.24 18.25
N GLY A 118 6.56 -2.04 18.90
CA GLY A 118 5.16 -1.70 19.10
C GLY A 118 4.20 -2.38 18.14
N HIS A 119 4.71 -3.04 17.09
CA HIS A 119 3.92 -3.88 16.20
C HIS A 119 4.08 -5.36 16.54
N SER A 120 3.00 -6.14 16.37
CA SER A 120 3.02 -7.61 16.54
C SER A 120 2.58 -8.37 15.28
N ALA A 121 2.14 -7.64 14.25
CA ALA A 121 1.67 -8.16 12.97
C ALA A 121 1.90 -7.10 11.90
N SER A 122 2.00 -7.52 10.64
CA SER A 122 2.14 -6.62 9.48
C SER A 122 0.88 -5.79 9.18
N GLY A 123 -0.17 -5.90 10.00
CA GLY A 123 -1.43 -5.19 9.80
C GLY A 123 -2.33 -5.79 8.72
N SER A 124 -3.38 -5.04 8.38
CA SER A 124 -4.44 -5.46 7.46
C SER A 124 -4.68 -4.43 6.37
N VAL A 125 -5.07 -4.87 5.18
CA VAL A 125 -5.45 -4.03 4.06
C VAL A 125 -6.95 -4.07 3.84
N ARG A 126 -7.51 -2.91 3.51
CA ARG A 126 -8.87 -2.76 2.98
C ARG A 126 -8.83 -2.00 1.67
N VAL A 127 -9.63 -2.45 0.71
CA VAL A 127 -9.80 -1.76 -0.58
C VAL A 127 -11.26 -1.40 -0.76
N ILE A 128 -11.53 -0.11 -0.88
CA ILE A 128 -12.87 0.44 -1.10
C ILE A 128 -12.93 1.04 -2.50
N GLY A 129 -14.01 0.77 -3.23
CA GLY A 129 -14.27 1.33 -4.56
C GLY A 129 -15.46 2.27 -4.59
N THR A 130 -15.46 3.26 -5.49
CA THR A 130 -16.62 4.11 -5.76
C THR A 130 -16.61 4.75 -7.15
N LEU A 131 -17.81 4.98 -7.71
CA LEU A 131 -18.03 5.81 -8.90
C LEU A 131 -18.23 7.31 -8.55
N ARG A 132 -18.31 7.65 -7.27
CA ARG A 132 -18.61 9.01 -6.79
C ARG A 132 -17.58 9.46 -5.74
N PRO A 133 -16.29 9.50 -6.08
CA PRO A 133 -15.26 9.93 -5.14
C PRO A 133 -15.47 11.40 -4.75
N SER A 134 -15.11 11.75 -3.52
CA SER A 134 -15.09 13.13 -3.05
C SER A 134 -13.71 13.48 -2.45
N PRO A 135 -13.16 14.67 -2.74
CA PRO A 135 -11.98 15.18 -2.03
C PRO A 135 -12.15 15.31 -0.51
N ALA A 136 -13.40 15.27 -0.03
CA ALA A 136 -13.74 15.31 1.39
C ALA A 136 -13.96 13.92 2.01
N ASP A 137 -13.81 12.83 1.25
CA ASP A 137 -13.92 11.48 1.80
C ASP A 137 -12.91 11.27 2.92
N SER A 138 -13.39 10.93 4.12
CA SER A 138 -12.55 10.76 5.30
C SER A 138 -12.13 9.30 5.50
N LEU A 139 -10.96 9.09 6.09
CA LEU A 139 -10.47 7.77 6.46
C LEU A 139 -11.46 7.05 7.38
N GLN A 140 -12.06 7.76 8.34
CA GLN A 140 -13.03 7.17 9.27
C GLN A 140 -14.28 6.67 8.55
N ALA A 141 -14.84 7.47 7.62
CA ALA A 141 -15.98 7.05 6.82
C ALA A 141 -15.63 5.81 5.99
N MET A 142 -14.48 5.80 5.32
CA MET A 142 -14.03 4.67 4.50
C MET A 142 -13.74 3.41 5.33
N SER A 143 -13.19 3.58 6.54
CA SER A 143 -12.98 2.49 7.50
C SER A 143 -14.28 1.89 8.03
N SER A 144 -15.43 2.55 7.86
CA SER A 144 -16.74 2.03 8.28
C SER A 144 -17.53 1.35 7.16
N VAL A 145 -17.05 1.41 5.91
CA VAL A 145 -17.77 0.87 4.76
C VAL A 145 -17.96 -0.64 4.92
N SER A 146 -19.19 -1.10 4.81
CA SER A 146 -19.56 -2.52 4.75
C SER A 146 -20.31 -2.80 3.45
N SER A 147 -20.60 -4.07 3.19
CA SER A 147 -21.30 -4.55 1.98
C SER A 147 -22.71 -3.97 1.74
N SER A 148 -23.24 -3.18 2.67
CA SER A 148 -24.57 -2.55 2.58
C SER A 148 -24.57 -1.09 2.09
N ASN A 149 -23.39 -0.50 1.85
CA ASN A 149 -23.29 0.89 1.43
C ASN A 149 -23.57 1.05 -0.09
N LYS A 150 -24.44 2.01 -0.46
CA LYS A 150 -24.85 2.28 -1.86
C LYS A 150 -23.87 3.18 -2.63
N VAL A 151 -22.93 3.80 -1.95
CA VAL A 151 -21.99 4.77 -2.54
C VAL A 151 -20.58 4.19 -2.67
N TYR A 152 -20.17 3.41 -1.67
CA TYR A 152 -18.86 2.80 -1.57
C TYR A 152 -19.00 1.30 -1.45
N GLU A 153 -18.09 0.57 -2.07
CA GLU A 153 -18.10 -0.89 -2.11
C GLU A 153 -16.82 -1.42 -1.48
N LEU A 154 -16.95 -2.33 -0.51
CA LEU A 154 -15.79 -3.04 0.05
C LEU A 154 -15.38 -4.16 -0.92
N LEU A 155 -14.24 -4.01 -1.57
CA LEU A 155 -13.73 -4.96 -2.56
C LEU A 155 -12.78 -6.00 -1.96
N PHE A 156 -12.12 -5.64 -0.85
CA PHE A 156 -11.21 -6.54 -0.13
C PHE A 156 -11.05 -6.11 1.32
N GLU A 157 -10.90 -7.09 2.20
CA GLU A 157 -10.44 -6.95 3.59
C GLU A 157 -9.63 -8.20 3.95
N GLY A 158 -8.37 -8.01 4.37
CA GLY A 158 -7.46 -9.12 4.63
C GLY A 158 -6.10 -8.67 5.15
N ASN A 159 -5.13 -9.58 5.22
CA ASN A 159 -3.80 -9.28 5.73
C ASN A 159 -3.00 -8.45 4.73
N PHE A 160 -2.12 -7.57 5.24
CA PHE A 160 -1.14 -6.86 4.41
C PHE A 160 -0.10 -7.81 3.81
N ASP A 161 0.36 -8.76 4.63
CA ASP A 161 1.26 -9.84 4.24
C ASP A 161 0.50 -10.91 3.44
N ASP A 162 0.85 -11.05 2.16
CA ASP A 162 0.28 -12.06 1.26
C ASP A 162 0.88 -13.47 1.43
N GLY A 163 1.84 -13.61 2.35
CA GLY A 163 2.52 -14.85 2.70
C GLY A 163 3.66 -15.25 1.76
N ILE A 164 3.88 -14.54 0.65
CA ILE A 164 4.94 -14.84 -0.33
C ILE A 164 5.91 -13.69 -0.57
N CYS A 165 5.47 -12.44 -0.38
CA CYS A 165 6.25 -11.24 -0.66
C CYS A 165 7.45 -11.08 0.27
N TYR A 166 8.52 -10.45 -0.18
CA TYR A 166 9.67 -10.19 0.68
C TYR A 166 10.51 -9.05 0.13
N GLN A 167 11.14 -8.29 1.01
CA GLN A 167 12.27 -7.45 0.68
C GLN A 167 13.57 -8.23 0.89
N ASP A 168 14.48 -8.16 -0.08
CA ASP A 168 15.79 -8.77 -0.02
C ASP A 168 16.72 -7.99 0.93
N ASN A 169 16.56 -8.26 2.22
CA ASN A 169 17.25 -7.54 3.28
C ASN A 169 18.06 -8.44 4.23
N GLY A 170 18.26 -9.70 3.86
CA GLY A 170 19.06 -10.67 4.61
C GLY A 170 18.40 -11.28 5.84
N SER A 171 17.18 -10.84 6.23
CA SER A 171 16.44 -11.45 7.35
C SER A 171 16.13 -12.92 7.12
N LEU A 172 15.91 -13.68 8.20
CA LEU A 172 15.53 -15.10 8.12
C LEU A 172 14.20 -15.30 7.38
N ILE A 173 13.25 -14.37 7.54
CA ILE A 173 11.97 -14.42 6.84
C ILE A 173 12.18 -14.23 5.34
N ALA A 174 12.98 -13.23 4.93
CA ALA A 174 13.29 -13.02 3.51
C ALA A 174 13.99 -14.23 2.89
N GLN A 175 14.98 -14.81 3.58
CA GLN A 175 15.67 -16.03 3.12
C GLN A 175 14.72 -17.22 2.97
N LYS A 176 13.80 -17.40 3.92
CA LYS A 176 12.78 -18.45 3.84
C LYS A 176 11.82 -18.22 2.67
N ARG A 177 11.39 -16.99 2.41
CA ARG A 177 10.46 -16.70 1.30
C ARG A 177 11.11 -16.85 -0.07
N LYS A 178 12.41 -16.53 -0.20
CA LYS A 178 13.18 -16.78 -1.42
C LYS A 178 13.21 -18.24 -1.88
N SER A 179 13.04 -19.20 -0.97
CA SER A 179 12.99 -20.63 -1.32
C SER A 179 11.58 -21.14 -1.63
N VAL A 180 10.55 -20.29 -1.51
CA VAL A 180 9.17 -20.63 -1.84
C VAL A 180 8.89 -20.29 -3.30
N ALA A 181 8.20 -21.19 -4.01
CA ALA A 181 7.77 -20.94 -5.38
C ALA A 181 6.69 -19.84 -5.40
N LEU A 182 6.83 -18.87 -6.32
CA LEU A 182 5.85 -17.80 -6.46
C LEU A 182 4.58 -18.28 -7.16
N HIS A 183 3.43 -17.77 -6.73
CA HIS A 183 2.14 -18.01 -7.37
C HIS A 183 1.92 -17.15 -8.63
N ARG A 184 2.82 -16.21 -8.90
CA ARG A 184 2.81 -15.35 -10.09
C ARG A 184 4.22 -15.16 -10.66
N PRO A 185 4.35 -14.75 -11.94
CA PRO A 185 5.63 -14.33 -12.50
C PRO A 185 6.21 -13.12 -11.74
N ARG A 186 7.55 -13.03 -11.70
CA ARG A 186 8.24 -11.82 -11.25
C ARG A 186 8.09 -10.72 -12.28
N LEU A 187 7.90 -9.50 -11.80
CA LEU A 187 7.95 -8.30 -12.61
C LEU A 187 9.33 -7.64 -12.47
N ALA A 188 9.82 -7.08 -13.57
CA ALA A 188 11.11 -6.39 -13.59
C ALA A 188 11.17 -5.20 -12.61
N SER A 189 10.02 -4.57 -12.34
CA SER A 189 9.88 -3.46 -11.38
C SER A 189 10.21 -3.86 -9.94
N GLU A 190 10.11 -5.14 -9.60
CA GLU A 190 10.36 -5.63 -8.24
C GLU A 190 11.86 -5.77 -7.93
N GLY A 191 12.72 -5.76 -8.95
CA GLY A 191 14.16 -5.94 -8.78
C GLY A 191 14.51 -7.21 -7.98
N PRO A 192 15.27 -7.12 -6.88
CA PRO A 192 15.61 -8.28 -6.04
C PRO A 192 14.45 -8.76 -5.14
N ASP A 193 13.44 -7.91 -4.96
CA ASP A 193 12.33 -8.12 -4.04
C ASP A 193 11.20 -8.92 -4.70
N VAL A 194 10.21 -9.25 -3.90
CA VAL A 194 8.86 -9.63 -4.35
C VAL A 194 7.89 -8.75 -3.60
N TRP A 195 7.17 -7.90 -4.32
CA TRP A 195 6.21 -6.98 -3.73
C TRP A 195 4.96 -7.74 -3.26
N CYS A 196 4.39 -7.26 -2.15
CA CYS A 196 3.12 -7.78 -1.65
C CYS A 196 2.00 -7.39 -2.58
N GLY A 197 0.96 -8.22 -2.62
CA GLY A 197 -0.18 -8.05 -3.51
C GLY A 197 -1.52 -8.23 -2.82
N THR A 198 -2.45 -7.33 -3.11
CA THR A 198 -3.88 -7.53 -2.83
C THR A 198 -4.62 -7.77 -4.15
N GLN A 199 -5.29 -8.92 -4.27
CA GLN A 199 -6.16 -9.21 -5.40
C GLN A 199 -7.59 -8.75 -5.10
N ILE A 200 -8.20 -8.03 -6.05
CA ILE A 200 -9.61 -7.62 -6.00
C ILE A 200 -10.32 -8.01 -7.28
N THR A 201 -11.64 -8.01 -7.28
CA THR A 201 -12.46 -8.14 -8.49
C THR A 201 -13.31 -6.89 -8.63
N LEU A 202 -13.29 -6.27 -9.82
CA LEU A 202 -14.14 -5.13 -10.12
C LEU A 202 -15.61 -5.53 -10.16
N PRO A 203 -16.54 -4.68 -9.72
CA PRO A 203 -17.97 -4.94 -9.88
C PRO A 203 -18.33 -5.19 -11.36
N ALA A 204 -19.11 -6.23 -11.61
CA ALA A 204 -19.46 -6.66 -12.98
C ALA A 204 -20.45 -5.70 -13.68
N ASN A 205 -21.08 -4.79 -12.93
CA ASN A 205 -22.06 -3.83 -13.42
C ASN A 205 -21.49 -2.42 -13.70
N LEU A 206 -20.17 -2.23 -13.57
CA LEU A 206 -19.53 -0.97 -13.94
C LEU A 206 -19.79 -0.67 -15.42
N GLN A 207 -20.14 0.59 -15.71
CA GLN A 207 -20.43 1.01 -17.08
C GLN A 207 -19.13 1.38 -17.82
N PRO A 208 -19.01 1.05 -19.10
CA PRO A 208 -17.92 1.53 -19.94
C PRO A 208 -17.80 3.06 -19.94
N SER A 209 -16.60 3.56 -20.21
CA SER A 209 -16.27 5.00 -20.21
C SER A 209 -16.51 5.71 -18.88
N THR A 210 -16.41 4.98 -17.76
CA THR A 210 -16.46 5.56 -16.40
C THR A 210 -15.11 5.45 -15.71
N VAL A 211 -14.91 6.26 -14.68
CA VAL A 211 -13.75 6.18 -13.78
C VAL A 211 -14.22 5.62 -12.45
N PHE A 212 -13.63 4.51 -12.03
CA PHE A 212 -13.86 3.89 -10.74
C PHE A 212 -12.65 4.15 -9.84
N THR A 213 -12.86 4.86 -8.73
CA THR A 213 -11.78 5.21 -7.80
C THR A 213 -11.65 4.14 -6.74
N LEU A 214 -10.41 3.78 -6.42
CA LEU A 214 -10.05 2.90 -5.32
C LEU A 214 -9.37 3.68 -4.19
N TYR A 215 -9.73 3.35 -2.96
CA TYR A 215 -9.05 3.72 -1.73
C TYR A 215 -8.43 2.46 -1.15
N TRP A 216 -7.11 2.38 -1.22
CA TRP A 216 -6.33 1.35 -0.54
C TRP A 216 -5.95 1.89 0.85
N ILE A 217 -6.26 1.13 1.89
CA ILE A 217 -6.05 1.52 3.29
C ILE A 217 -5.31 0.37 3.98
N TRP A 218 -4.12 0.65 4.49
CA TRP A 218 -3.38 -0.25 5.35
C TRP A 218 -3.49 0.21 6.79
N ASN A 219 -4.15 -0.62 7.60
CA ASN A 219 -4.19 -0.46 9.05
C ASN A 219 -2.98 -1.19 9.63
N PHE A 220 -1.98 -0.41 10.06
CA PHE A 220 -0.77 -0.88 10.70
C PHE A 220 -0.73 -0.37 12.15
N ASP A 221 -1.87 -0.40 12.83
CA ASP A 221 -1.97 0.10 14.19
C ASP A 221 -1.05 -0.72 15.12
N GLY A 222 -0.25 -0.02 15.92
CA GLY A 222 0.57 -0.61 16.97
C GLY A 222 -0.24 -0.94 18.22
N ARG A 223 0.43 -1.54 19.22
CA ARG A 223 -0.23 -1.96 20.48
C ARG A 223 -0.93 -0.81 21.22
N GLU A 224 -0.37 0.39 21.14
CA GLU A 224 -0.81 1.56 21.90
C GLU A 224 -0.97 2.81 21.03
N PHE A 225 -0.88 2.67 19.70
CA PHE A 225 -0.96 3.80 18.77
C PHE A 225 -1.58 3.40 17.44
N ILE A 226 -2.22 4.37 16.79
CA ILE A 226 -2.77 4.31 15.45
C ILE A 226 -1.68 4.69 14.45
N GLU A 227 -1.55 3.88 13.41
CA GLU A 227 -0.65 4.11 12.29
C GLU A 227 -1.24 3.49 11.02
N ARG A 228 -1.69 4.36 10.11
CA ARG A 228 -2.39 3.93 8.89
C ARG A 228 -1.82 4.63 7.68
N TYR A 229 -1.83 3.92 6.57
CA TYR A 229 -1.39 4.46 5.28
C TYR A 229 -2.47 4.28 4.25
N THR A 230 -2.58 5.25 3.36
CA THR A 230 -3.59 5.18 2.30
C THR A 230 -3.03 5.56 0.95
N THR A 231 -3.70 5.08 -0.10
CA THR A 231 -3.39 5.42 -1.48
C THR A 231 -4.68 5.53 -2.27
N CYS A 232 -4.82 6.62 -3.02
CA CYS A 232 -5.95 6.82 -3.92
C CYS A 232 -5.52 6.68 -5.38
N LEU A 233 -6.24 5.86 -6.13
CA LEU A 233 -5.97 5.55 -7.52
C LEU A 233 -7.27 5.40 -8.32
N ASP A 234 -7.16 5.54 -9.63
CA ASP A 234 -8.30 5.51 -10.55
C ASP A 234 -8.14 4.37 -11.55
N ILE A 235 -9.28 3.74 -11.88
CA ILE A 235 -9.41 2.72 -12.91
C ILE A 235 -10.36 3.25 -13.98
N PHE A 236 -9.90 3.32 -15.21
CA PHE A 236 -10.74 3.63 -16.36
C PHE A 236 -11.42 2.34 -16.87
N ILE A 237 -12.75 2.34 -16.91
CA ILE A 237 -13.55 1.20 -17.34
C ILE A 237 -13.77 1.30 -18.84
N MET A 238 -13.30 0.30 -19.59
CA MET A 238 -13.44 0.22 -21.06
C MET A 238 -14.66 -0.58 -21.51
#